data_AF-A0A938LRZ7-F1
#
_entry.id   AF-A0A938LRZ7-F1
#
_cell.length_a   1.000
_cell.length_b   1.000
_cell.length_c   1.000
_cell.angle_alpha   90.00
_cell.angle_beta   90.00
_cell.angle_gamma   90.00
#
_symmetry.space_group_name_H-M   'P 1'
#
loop_
_entity.id
_entity.type
_entity.pdbx_description
1 polymer ?
#
loop_
_entity_poly.entity_id
_entity_poly.type
_entity_poly.pdbx_seq_one_letter_code
_entity_poly.pdbx_strand_id
1 'polypeptide(L)'
;MATKRERHFQGFTRRTFTFLRDLGRHNDKAWFEAHRAVYEQHVLTPLRDLVNDLADFMLGIDLSFEVSPAVGKTISRIYRDTRFSEDRSPFRDHMWIVFKRSARDWARYMPAYYLELTPTTYHYGLGFYA
;
A
#
# COMPACT_ATOMS: atom_id res chain seq x y z
N MET A 1 25.21 20.42 -5.94
CA MET A 1 23.89 20.98 -5.58
C MET A 1 22.87 19.87 -5.77
N ALA A 2 22.17 19.46 -4.71
CA ALA A 2 21.12 18.45 -4.84
C ALA A 2 19.89 19.10 -5.47
N THR A 3 19.57 18.72 -6.71
CA THR A 3 18.35 19.15 -7.40
C THR A 3 17.16 18.75 -6.53
N LYS A 4 16.40 19.74 -6.05
CA LYS A 4 15.15 19.51 -5.31
C LYS A 4 14.19 18.80 -6.27
N ARG A 5 14.08 17.48 -6.16
CA ARG A 5 13.14 16.72 -6.99
C ARG A 5 11.71 17.23 -6.78
N GLU A 6 10.95 17.23 -7.86
CA GLU A 6 9.50 17.41 -7.76
C GLU A 6 8.92 16.30 -6.89
N ARG A 7 8.16 16.67 -5.87
CA ARG A 7 7.41 15.70 -5.06
C ARG A 7 6.14 15.34 -5.81
N HIS A 8 6.00 14.07 -6.14
CA HIS A 8 4.81 13.54 -6.79
C HIS A 8 3.67 13.40 -5.78
N PHE A 9 3.97 13.08 -4.52
CA PHE A 9 2.97 12.82 -3.51
C PHE A 9 2.38 14.11 -2.94
N GLN A 10 1.10 14.34 -3.26
CA GLN A 10 0.33 15.50 -2.77
C GLN A 10 -0.53 15.16 -1.53
N GLY A 11 -0.36 13.98 -0.93
CA GLY A 11 -1.16 13.52 0.19
C GLY A 11 -2.36 12.66 -0.22
N PHE A 12 -2.93 11.96 0.77
CA PHE A 12 -4.22 11.32 0.63
C PHE A 12 -5.35 12.34 0.84
N THR A 13 -6.45 12.18 0.11
CA THR A 13 -7.59 13.09 0.19
C THR A 13 -8.75 12.45 0.93
N ARG A 14 -9.77 13.24 1.29
CA ARG A 14 -11.03 12.71 1.85
C ARG A 14 -11.69 11.64 0.96
N ARG A 15 -11.46 11.68 -0.36
CA ARG A 15 -11.97 10.67 -1.28
C ARG A 15 -11.31 9.30 -1.08
N THR A 16 -10.03 9.27 -0.71
CA THR A 16 -9.31 8.03 -0.35
C THR A 16 -10.03 7.31 0.79
N PHE A 17 -10.24 8.00 1.91
CA PHE A 17 -10.85 7.41 3.11
C PHE A 17 -12.34 7.11 2.93
N THR A 18 -13.05 7.95 2.16
CA THR A 18 -14.45 7.67 1.78
C THR A 18 -14.55 6.38 0.98
N PHE A 19 -13.71 6.20 -0.04
CA PHE A 19 -13.70 4.99 -0.84
C PHE A 19 -13.41 3.74 0.01
N LEU A 20 -12.38 3.78 0.87
CA LEU A 20 -12.02 2.64 1.72
C LEU A 20 -13.15 2.25 2.68
N ARG A 21 -13.83 3.23 3.29
CA ARG A 21 -15.00 2.99 4.13
C ARG A 21 -16.14 2.34 3.35
N ASP A 22 -16.45 2.88 2.18
CA ASP A 22 -17.59 2.42 1.39
C ASP A 22 -17.30 1.03 0.78
N LEU A 23 -16.05 0.75 0.42
CA LEU A 23 -15.58 -0.59 0.03
C LEU A 23 -15.82 -1.61 1.13
N GLY A 24 -15.54 -1.27 2.40
CA GLY A 24 -15.82 -2.14 3.54
C GLY A 24 -17.32 -2.41 3.74
N ARG A 25 -18.20 -1.45 3.41
CA ARG A 25 -19.66 -1.58 3.56
C ARG A 25 -20.33 -2.40 2.46
N HIS A 26 -19.88 -2.23 1.22
CA HIS A 26 -20.47 -2.93 0.06
C HIS A 26 -19.78 -4.26 -0.22
N ASN A 27 -18.45 -4.28 -0.14
CA ASN A 27 -17.54 -5.43 -0.29
C ASN A 27 -18.00 -6.51 -1.29
N ASP A 28 -18.39 -6.09 -2.49
CA ASP A 28 -18.77 -6.99 -3.58
C ASP A 28 -18.12 -6.53 -4.90
N LYS A 29 -17.97 -7.47 -5.84
CA LYS A 29 -17.23 -7.23 -7.08
C LYS A 29 -17.92 -6.22 -8.00
N ALA A 30 -19.26 -6.23 -8.06
CA ALA A 30 -19.99 -5.34 -8.96
C ALA A 30 -19.85 -3.89 -8.49
N TRP A 31 -19.94 -3.67 -7.18
CA TRP A 31 -19.66 -2.36 -6.60
C TRP A 31 -18.23 -1.91 -6.86
N PHE A 32 -17.23 -2.79 -6.67
CA PHE A 32 -15.83 -2.42 -6.93
C PHE A 32 -15.58 -2.04 -8.39
N GLU A 33 -16.05 -2.82 -9.35
CA GLU A 33 -15.85 -2.50 -10.78
C GLU A 33 -16.52 -1.17 -11.15
N ALA A 34 -17.71 -0.87 -10.60
CA ALA A 34 -18.36 0.43 -10.79
C ALA A 34 -17.57 1.62 -10.20
N HIS A 35 -16.72 1.38 -9.19
CA HIS A 35 -15.94 2.41 -8.51
C HIS A 35 -14.42 2.28 -8.76
N ARG A 36 -14.02 1.45 -9.73
CA ARG A 36 -12.61 1.15 -10.00
C ARG A 36 -11.78 2.39 -10.35
N ALA A 37 -12.36 3.32 -11.11
CA ALA A 37 -11.70 4.58 -11.44
C ALA A 37 -11.39 5.42 -10.16
N VAL A 38 -12.29 5.39 -9.17
CA VAL A 38 -12.10 6.08 -7.89
C VAL A 38 -10.95 5.43 -7.11
N TYR A 39 -10.90 4.10 -7.07
CA TYR A 39 -9.78 3.36 -6.49
C TYR A 39 -8.45 3.72 -7.16
N GLU A 40 -8.39 3.64 -8.48
CA GLU A 40 -7.17 3.90 -9.24
C GLU A 40 -6.68 5.33 -9.02
N GLN A 41 -7.58 6.32 -9.12
CA GLN A 41 -7.23 7.73 -9.00
C GLN A 41 -6.92 8.18 -7.56
N HIS A 42 -7.73 7.77 -6.59
CA HIS A 42 -7.70 8.35 -5.24
C HIS A 42 -7.05 7.46 -4.19
N VAL A 43 -6.79 6.19 -4.50
CA VAL A 43 -6.09 5.27 -3.59
C VAL A 43 -4.76 4.85 -4.19
N LEU A 44 -4.78 4.26 -5.39
CA LEU A 44 -3.59 3.64 -5.96
C LEU A 44 -2.55 4.66 -6.44
N THR A 45 -2.98 5.73 -7.13
CA THR A 45 -2.05 6.77 -7.60
C THR A 45 -1.31 7.45 -6.43
N PRO A 46 -1.98 7.95 -5.36
CA PRO A 46 -1.27 8.51 -4.21
C PRO A 46 -0.33 7.52 -3.51
N LEU A 47 -0.65 6.22 -3.47
CA LEU A 47 0.26 5.19 -2.95
C LEU A 47 1.52 5.06 -3.82
N ARG A 48 1.37 5.08 -5.16
CA ARG A 48 2.50 5.04 -6.10
C ARG A 48 3.38 6.26 -5.96
N ASP A 49 2.76 7.44 -5.87
CA ASP A 49 3.47 8.70 -5.71
C ASP A 49 4.25 8.73 -4.39
N LEU A 50 3.65 8.23 -3.31
CA LEU A 50 4.34 8.09 -2.01
C LEU A 50 5.55 7.14 -2.10
N VAL A 51 5.40 5.99 -2.76
CA VAL A 51 6.52 5.06 -2.95
C VAL A 51 7.64 5.69 -3.77
N ASN A 52 7.30 6.39 -4.86
CA ASN A 52 8.29 7.09 -5.70
C ASN A 52 9.06 8.15 -4.92
N ASP A 53 8.36 8.97 -4.13
CA ASP A 53 8.98 10.03 -3.34
C ASP A 53 9.87 9.47 -2.21
N LEU A 54 9.60 8.26 -1.71
CA LEU A 54 10.37 7.60 -0.66
C LEU A 54 11.51 6.71 -1.18
N ALA A 55 11.49 6.32 -2.46
CA ALA A 55 12.38 5.28 -3.01
C ALA A 55 13.87 5.52 -2.72
N ASP A 56 14.39 6.71 -3.05
CA ASP A 56 15.82 7.03 -2.87
C ASP A 56 16.21 7.06 -1.39
N PHE A 57 15.32 7.56 -0.52
CA PHE A 57 15.55 7.57 0.92
C PHE A 57 15.63 6.15 1.47
N MET A 58 14.72 5.27 1.04
CA MET A 58 14.71 3.87 1.46
C MET A 58 15.94 3.13 0.94
N LEU A 59 16.40 3.40 -0.29
CA LEU A 59 17.66 2.85 -0.82
C LEU A 59 18.90 3.37 -0.07
N GLY A 60 18.83 4.60 0.48
CA GLY A 60 19.86 5.12 1.37
C GLY A 60 19.97 4.37 2.69
N ILE A 61 18.91 3.70 3.14
CA ILE A 61 18.90 2.82 4.31
C ILE A 61 19.42 1.42 3.93
N ASP A 62 18.90 0.85 2.85
CA ASP A 62 19.30 -0.46 2.34
C ASP A 62 19.14 -0.52 0.82
N LEU A 63 20.26 -0.62 0.09
CA LEU A 63 20.30 -0.68 -1.37
C LEU A 63 19.58 -1.92 -1.94
N SER A 64 19.27 -2.92 -1.11
CA SER A 64 18.58 -4.14 -1.52
C SER A 64 17.06 -4.07 -1.33
N PHE A 65 16.50 -2.95 -0.91
CA PHE A 65 15.04 -2.80 -0.81
C PHE A 65 14.36 -2.80 -2.17
N GLU A 66 13.22 -3.49 -2.25
CA GLU A 66 12.28 -3.34 -3.35
C GLU A 66 11.57 -1.99 -3.18
N VAL A 67 11.68 -1.13 -4.19
CA VAL A 67 11.13 0.23 -4.21
C VAL A 67 10.22 0.50 -5.41
N SER A 68 9.92 -0.52 -6.23
CA SER A 68 9.01 -0.35 -7.37
C SER A 68 7.61 0.04 -6.87
N PRO A 69 6.97 1.12 -7.39
CA PRO A 69 5.62 1.57 -7.02
C PRO A 69 4.53 0.67 -7.62
N ALA A 70 4.52 -0.61 -7.24
CA ALA A 70 3.68 -1.63 -7.87
C ALA A 70 2.95 -2.50 -6.85
N VAL A 71 1.72 -2.87 -7.22
CA VAL A 71 0.88 -3.80 -6.46
C VAL A 71 1.53 -5.18 -6.44
N GLY A 72 1.59 -5.79 -5.25
CA GLY A 72 2.25 -7.07 -5.01
C GLY A 72 3.77 -6.97 -4.84
N LYS A 73 4.35 -5.76 -4.98
CA LYS A 73 5.73 -5.45 -4.62
C LYS A 73 5.73 -4.61 -3.34
N THR A 74 5.85 -3.30 -3.46
CA THR A 74 5.77 -2.37 -2.33
C THR A 74 4.34 -2.11 -1.89
N ILE A 75 3.37 -2.12 -2.81
CA ILE A 75 1.96 -1.80 -2.53
C ILE A 75 1.17 -3.10 -2.33
N SER A 76 0.30 -3.14 -1.33
CA SER A 76 -0.57 -4.29 -1.06
C SER A 76 -1.56 -4.59 -2.19
N ARG A 77 -2.07 -5.82 -2.22
CA ARG A 77 -3.20 -6.19 -3.10
C ARG A 77 -4.50 -5.81 -2.40
N ILE A 78 -5.41 -5.19 -3.15
CA ILE A 78 -6.76 -4.89 -2.65
C ILE A 78 -7.61 -6.16 -2.45
N TYR A 79 -7.38 -7.20 -3.26
CA TYR A 79 -8.08 -8.47 -3.10
C TYR A 79 -7.58 -9.23 -1.87
N ARG A 80 -8.53 -9.77 -1.11
CA ARG A 80 -8.28 -10.62 0.03
C ARG A 80 -8.15 -12.08 -0.41
N ASP A 81 -7.20 -12.80 0.20
CA ASP A 81 -7.18 -14.26 0.11
C ASP A 81 -8.19 -14.81 1.12
N THR A 82 -9.31 -15.30 0.61
CA THR A 82 -10.43 -15.77 1.43
C THR A 82 -10.50 -17.29 1.54
N ARG A 83 -9.55 -18.05 0.98
CA ARG A 83 -9.64 -19.52 0.86
C ARG A 83 -9.91 -20.22 2.20
N PHE A 84 -9.26 -19.74 3.26
CA PHE A 84 -9.36 -20.28 4.62
C PHE A 84 -10.18 -19.41 5.59
N SER A 85 -10.87 -18.38 5.09
CA SER A 85 -11.63 -17.46 5.93
C SER A 85 -13.13 -17.77 5.86
N GLU A 86 -13.79 -17.74 7.02
CA GLU A 86 -15.26 -17.83 7.12
C GLU A 86 -15.91 -16.62 6.44
N ASP A 87 -15.34 -15.43 6.65
CA ASP A 87 -15.70 -14.23 5.92
C ASP A 87 -15.14 -14.27 4.49
N ARG A 88 -16.06 -14.33 3.51
CA ARG A 88 -15.76 -14.42 2.08
C ARG A 88 -15.68 -13.06 1.38
N SER A 89 -15.65 -11.96 2.13
CA SER A 89 -15.47 -10.61 1.59
C SER A 89 -14.24 -10.52 0.66
N PRO A 90 -14.42 -10.21 -0.64
CA PRO A 90 -13.36 -10.29 -1.65
C PRO A 90 -12.29 -9.19 -1.53
N PHE A 91 -12.58 -8.09 -0.85
CA PHE A 91 -11.69 -6.93 -0.79
C PHE A 91 -11.27 -6.57 0.63
N ARG A 92 -10.11 -5.92 0.71
CA ARG A 92 -9.60 -5.23 1.89
C ARG A 92 -10.07 -3.78 1.87
N ASP A 93 -10.53 -3.29 3.01
CA ASP A 93 -10.90 -1.90 3.26
C ASP A 93 -9.71 -1.04 3.74
N HIS A 94 -8.49 -1.60 3.71
CA HIS A 94 -7.24 -0.97 4.11
C HIS A 94 -6.17 -1.31 3.08
N MET A 95 -5.19 -0.42 2.94
CA MET A 95 -4.06 -0.56 2.02
C MET A 95 -2.76 -0.26 2.76
N TRP A 96 -1.67 -0.88 2.33
CA TRP A 96 -0.36 -0.60 2.91
C TRP A 96 0.73 -0.56 1.85
N ILE A 97 1.81 0.13 2.21
CA ILE A 97 3.10 0.02 1.55
C ILE A 97 4.10 -0.65 2.48
N VAL A 98 5.00 -1.43 1.91
CA VAL A 98 6.10 -2.08 2.64
C VAL A 98 7.38 -2.00 1.82
N PHE A 99 8.45 -1.53 2.45
CA PHE A 99 9.81 -1.62 1.94
C PHE A 99 10.52 -2.76 2.64
N LYS A 100 10.93 -3.75 1.85
CA LYS A 100 11.64 -4.95 2.29
C LYS A 100 12.46 -5.50 1.13
N ARG A 101 13.43 -6.36 1.43
CA ARG A 101 14.19 -7.06 0.38
C ARG A 101 13.29 -8.05 -0.38
N SER A 102 13.55 -8.24 -1.68
CA SER A 102 12.78 -9.12 -2.57
C SER A 102 13.13 -10.61 -2.48
N ALA A 103 14.13 -10.98 -1.66
CA ALA A 103 14.65 -12.33 -1.57
C ALA A 103 13.63 -13.35 -1.02
N ARG A 104 13.79 -14.62 -1.43
CA ARG A 104 12.88 -15.75 -1.14
C ARG A 104 12.64 -15.97 0.36
N ASP A 105 13.55 -15.49 1.22
CA ASP A 105 13.53 -15.61 2.68
C ASP A 105 13.29 -14.26 3.40
N TRP A 106 12.58 -13.31 2.79
CA TRP A 106 12.36 -11.97 3.39
C TRP A 106 11.74 -11.97 4.81
N ALA A 107 11.03 -13.04 5.18
CA ALA A 107 10.44 -13.20 6.51
C ALA A 107 11.39 -13.82 7.55
N ARG A 108 12.58 -14.27 7.13
CA ARG A 108 13.65 -14.76 7.98
C ARG A 108 14.75 -13.69 8.01
N TYR A 109 14.81 -12.95 9.12
CA TYR A 109 15.95 -12.09 9.49
C TYR A 109 16.09 -10.73 8.81
N MET A 110 15.03 -10.14 8.22
CA MET A 110 15.14 -8.84 7.55
C MET A 110 14.14 -7.81 8.10
N PRO A 111 14.57 -6.58 8.42
CA PRO A 111 13.66 -5.53 8.82
C PRO A 111 12.80 -5.08 7.63
N ALA A 112 11.55 -4.75 7.91
CA ALA A 112 10.62 -4.17 6.95
C ALA A 112 10.03 -2.87 7.50
N TYR A 113 10.03 -1.82 6.68
CA TYR A 113 9.34 -0.57 7.00
C TYR A 113 7.98 -0.57 6.34
N TYR A 114 6.94 -0.18 7.07
CA TYR A 114 5.58 -0.17 6.53
C TYR A 114 4.80 1.08 6.93
N LEU A 115 3.80 1.38 6.10
CA LEU A 115 2.71 2.30 6.39
C LEU A 115 1.43 1.61 5.95
N GLU A 116 0.45 1.55 6.83
CA GLU A 116 -0.90 1.07 6.58
C GLU A 116 -1.90 2.21 6.77
N LEU A 117 -2.90 2.25 5.90
CA LEU A 117 -4.01 3.19 5.91
C LEU A 117 -5.31 2.41 6.01
N THR A 118 -6.12 2.75 7.00
CA THR A 118 -7.49 2.27 7.16
C THR A 118 -8.46 3.43 6.89
N PRO A 119 -9.78 3.20 6.89
CA PRO A 119 -10.74 4.28 6.72
C PRO A 119 -10.70 5.36 7.81
N THR A 120 -10.15 5.04 8.99
CA THR A 120 -10.22 5.91 10.18
C THR A 120 -8.87 6.12 10.88
N THR A 121 -7.87 5.28 10.60
CA THR A 121 -6.56 5.31 11.26
C THR A 121 -5.43 5.05 10.27
N TYR A 122 -4.20 5.24 10.71
CA TYR A 122 -3.01 4.80 10.02
C TYR A 122 -2.03 4.19 11.02
N HIS A 123 -1.22 3.24 10.56
CA HIS A 123 -0.17 2.62 11.35
C HIS A 123 1.12 2.67 10.54
N TYR A 124 2.26 2.87 11.19
CA TYR A 124 3.55 2.80 10.53
C TYR A 124 4.60 2.32 11.51
N GLY A 125 5.69 1.78 11.00
CA GLY A 125 6.78 1.34 11.85
C GLY A 125 7.78 0.46 11.12
N LEU A 126 8.57 -0.22 11.93
CA LEU A 126 9.54 -1.23 11.51
C LEU A 126 9.19 -2.56 12.18
N GLY A 127 9.11 -3.62 11.39
CA GLY A 127 8.87 -4.98 11.86
C GLY A 127 10.05 -5.89 11.51
N PHE A 128 10.28 -6.89 12.35
CA PHE A 128 11.24 -7.97 12.13
C PHE A 128 10.55 -9.29 12.46
N TYR A 129 10.63 -10.25 11.55
CA TYR A 129 10.13 -11.61 11.76
C TYR A 129 11.34 -12.54 11.92
N ALA A 130 11.37 -13.25 13.05
CA ALA A 130 12.41 -14.20 13.45
C ALA A 130 11.90 -15.63 13.26
#